data_AF-A0A969JV54-F1
#
_entry.id   AF-A0A969JV54-F1
#
_cell.length_a   1.000
_cell.length_b   1.000
_cell.length_c   1.000
_cell.angle_alpha   90.00
_cell.angle_beta   90.00
_cell.angle_gamma   90.00
#
_symmetry.space_group_name_H-M   'P 1'
#
loop_
_entity.id
_entity.type
_entity.pdbx_description
1 polymer ?
#
loop_
_entity_poly.entity_id
_entity_poly.type
_entity_poly.pdbx_seq_one_letter_code
_entity_poly.pdbx_strand_id
1 'polypeptide(L)'
;MKKSSFTWFVIQFEVLFGFFTLMFFLLFSSSMSQDGYPVWYSLGTTILELFAFFLATVLCLRNAFSEMIVSSRKVWLGIGLGMLFYFVGNIFFAYWELVLQREPDVSPGDLFYIVSYLFLMVSMGLAVFERRLNLEGWQYGVISGVGLIGVVIAVLLALGDQSAAPAAAQLNPFQAKSAITAPPLFALAPSESLQSPLLTVPALIAPPLEAIPLIIYWCKRRPLGQPSHPNGYWRSKDFSSPSKVY
;
A
#
# COMPACT_ATOMS: atom_id res chain seq x y z
N MET A 1 -18.26 -31.98 7.20
CA MET A 1 -17.21 -30.94 7.24
C MET A 1 -17.87 -29.57 7.40
N LYS A 2 -17.71 -28.89 8.55
CA LYS A 2 -18.23 -27.52 8.71
C LYS A 2 -17.38 -26.59 7.85
N LYS A 3 -17.93 -26.01 6.77
CA LYS A 3 -17.32 -24.85 6.12
C LYS A 3 -17.13 -23.80 7.22
N SER A 4 -15.88 -23.38 7.45
CA SER A 4 -15.60 -22.28 8.37
C SER A 4 -16.23 -21.03 7.77
N SER A 5 -17.41 -20.62 8.27
CA SER A 5 -18.15 -19.43 7.84
C SER A 5 -17.27 -18.17 7.84
N PHE A 6 -16.26 -18.15 8.71
CA PHE A 6 -15.26 -17.09 8.80
C PHE A 6 -14.46 -16.89 7.50
N THR A 7 -14.00 -17.97 6.86
CA THR A 7 -13.23 -17.88 5.58
C THR A 7 -14.03 -17.19 4.49
N TRP A 8 -15.29 -17.62 4.37
CA TRP A 8 -16.20 -17.11 3.36
C TRP A 8 -16.49 -15.64 3.61
N PHE A 9 -16.69 -15.25 4.87
CA PHE A 9 -16.87 -13.86 5.24
C PHE A 9 -15.66 -12.99 4.89
N VAL A 10 -14.45 -13.44 5.22
CA VAL A 10 -13.20 -12.69 4.91
C VAL A 10 -13.03 -12.51 3.40
N ILE A 11 -13.21 -13.57 2.62
CA ILE A 11 -13.06 -13.50 1.15
C ILE A 11 -14.09 -12.56 0.54
N GLN A 12 -15.37 -12.66 0.93
CA GLN A 12 -16.41 -11.77 0.39
C GLN A 12 -16.16 -10.32 0.79
N PHE A 13 -15.72 -10.09 2.02
CA PHE A 13 -15.37 -8.76 2.50
C PHE A 13 -14.20 -8.16 1.72
N GLU A 14 -13.14 -8.93 1.45
CA GLU A 14 -11.98 -8.47 0.67
C GLU A 14 -12.35 -8.14 -0.78
N VAL A 15 -13.20 -8.97 -1.42
CA VAL A 15 -13.70 -8.70 -2.78
C VAL A 15 -14.55 -7.42 -2.82
N LEU A 16 -15.47 -7.25 -1.86
CA LEU A 16 -16.28 -6.03 -1.74
C LEU A 16 -15.42 -4.80 -1.45
N PHE A 17 -14.40 -4.96 -0.61
CA PHE A 17 -13.46 -3.90 -0.27
C PHE A 17 -12.58 -3.50 -1.47
N GLY A 18 -12.13 -4.46 -2.27
CA GLY A 18 -11.43 -4.21 -3.52
C GLY A 18 -12.29 -3.47 -4.53
N PHE A 19 -13.56 -3.86 -4.69
CA PHE A 19 -14.51 -3.13 -5.52
C PHE A 19 -14.74 -1.70 -5.03
N PHE A 20 -14.90 -1.51 -3.71
CA PHE A 20 -15.04 -0.20 -3.10
C PHE A 20 -13.79 0.67 -3.34
N THR A 21 -12.60 0.11 -3.17
CA THR A 21 -11.32 0.81 -3.39
C THR A 21 -11.15 1.20 -4.85
N LEU A 22 -11.50 0.31 -5.78
CA LEU A 22 -11.50 0.60 -7.21
C LEU A 22 -12.48 1.74 -7.55
N MET A 23 -13.70 1.72 -7.03
CA MET A 23 -14.68 2.79 -7.23
C MET A 23 -14.21 4.11 -6.64
N PHE A 24 -13.65 4.10 -5.43
CA PHE A 24 -13.05 5.28 -4.81
C PHE A 24 -11.93 5.86 -5.69
N PHE A 25 -11.04 5.00 -6.20
CA PHE A 25 -9.99 5.42 -7.11
C PHE A 25 -10.57 6.06 -8.38
N LEU A 26 -11.48 5.38 -9.09
CA LEU A 26 -12.03 5.88 -10.35
C LEU A 26 -12.85 7.17 -10.20
N LEU A 27 -13.58 7.33 -9.09
CA LEU A 27 -14.40 8.53 -8.84
C LEU A 27 -13.56 9.77 -8.50
N PHE A 28 -12.42 9.59 -7.83
CA PHE A 28 -11.64 10.70 -7.29
C PHE A 28 -10.26 10.87 -7.93
N SER A 29 -9.82 9.95 -8.79
CA SER A 29 -8.53 10.02 -9.49
C SER A 29 -8.43 11.21 -10.46
N SER A 30 -9.53 11.70 -11.01
CA SER A 30 -9.53 12.87 -11.92
C SER A 30 -9.45 14.21 -11.19
N SER A 31 -9.40 14.24 -9.86
CA SER A 31 -9.37 15.48 -9.06
C SER A 31 -7.99 16.17 -9.01
N MET A 32 -7.19 16.02 -10.08
CA MET A 32 -5.87 16.63 -10.17
C MET A 32 -5.99 18.15 -10.25
N SER A 33 -5.66 18.83 -9.16
CA SER A 33 -5.47 20.28 -9.14
C SER A 33 -4.07 20.60 -9.68
N GLN A 34 -3.82 21.85 -10.11
CA GLN A 34 -2.47 22.27 -10.54
C GLN A 34 -1.40 22.03 -9.45
N ASP A 35 -1.80 21.97 -8.18
CA ASP A 35 -0.91 21.77 -7.03
C ASP A 35 -0.76 20.28 -6.63
N GLY A 36 -1.35 19.37 -7.42
CA GLY A 36 -1.34 17.92 -7.21
C GLY A 36 -2.64 17.38 -6.60
N TYR A 37 -2.56 16.16 -6.06
CA TYR A 37 -3.70 15.52 -5.41
C TYR A 37 -3.98 16.13 -4.03
N PRO A 38 -5.26 16.29 -3.64
CA PRO A 38 -5.61 16.78 -2.32
C PRO A 38 -5.23 15.74 -1.25
N VAL A 39 -4.74 16.21 -0.10
CA VAL A 39 -4.20 15.37 0.99
C VAL A 39 -5.20 14.30 1.47
N TRP A 40 -6.50 14.61 1.49
CA TRP A 40 -7.52 13.65 1.91
C TRP A 40 -7.65 12.46 0.95
N TYR A 41 -7.45 12.67 -0.36
CA TYR A 41 -7.53 11.61 -1.38
C TYR A 41 -6.31 10.70 -1.27
N SER A 42 -5.13 11.32 -1.17
CA SER A 42 -3.87 10.67 -0.85
C SER A 42 -3.96 9.81 0.42
N LEU A 43 -4.40 10.40 1.54
CA LEU A 43 -4.57 9.66 2.79
C LEU A 43 -5.59 8.53 2.67
N GLY A 44 -6.72 8.78 1.99
CA GLY A 44 -7.78 7.79 1.79
C GLY A 44 -7.30 6.58 0.99
N THR A 45 -6.64 6.83 -0.16
CA THR A 45 -6.07 5.76 -0.99
C THR A 45 -5.02 4.96 -0.23
N THR A 46 -4.10 5.62 0.48
CA THR A 46 -3.09 4.95 1.31
C THR A 46 -3.71 4.07 2.39
N ILE A 47 -4.73 4.54 3.11
CA ILE A 47 -5.40 3.73 4.15
C ILE A 47 -6.10 2.52 3.53
N LEU A 48 -6.79 2.71 2.40
CA LEU A 48 -7.45 1.61 1.71
C LEU A 48 -6.45 0.56 1.24
N GLU A 49 -5.32 1.00 0.69
CA GLU A 49 -4.23 0.14 0.25
C GLU A 49 -3.61 -0.64 1.42
N LEU A 50 -3.26 0.04 2.53
CA LEU A 50 -2.73 -0.62 3.74
C LEU A 50 -3.67 -1.72 4.22
N PHE A 51 -4.96 -1.42 4.26
CA PHE A 51 -5.95 -2.37 4.72
C PHE A 51 -6.08 -3.58 3.79
N ALA A 52 -6.01 -3.37 2.47
CA ALA A 52 -6.00 -4.45 1.50
C ALA A 52 -4.80 -5.39 1.70
N PHE A 53 -3.58 -4.85 1.80
CA PHE A 53 -2.37 -5.67 2.02
C PHE A 53 -2.38 -6.36 3.38
N PHE A 54 -2.95 -5.74 4.40
CA PHE A 54 -3.13 -6.37 5.70
C PHE A 54 -4.08 -7.57 5.63
N LEU A 55 -5.25 -7.43 5.00
CA LEU A 55 -6.20 -8.53 4.81
C LEU A 55 -5.58 -9.67 3.99
N ALA A 56 -4.91 -9.35 2.89
CA ALA A 56 -4.20 -10.32 2.06
C ALA A 56 -3.15 -11.09 2.87
N THR A 57 -2.39 -10.40 3.73
CA THR A 57 -1.42 -11.01 4.65
C THR A 57 -2.08 -12.01 5.60
N VAL A 58 -3.17 -11.59 6.27
CA VAL A 58 -3.91 -12.46 7.21
C VAL A 58 -4.46 -13.69 6.50
N LEU A 59 -5.05 -13.52 5.31
CA LEU A 59 -5.60 -14.63 4.53
C LEU A 59 -4.49 -15.61 4.11
N CYS A 60 -3.36 -15.10 3.61
CA CYS A 60 -2.24 -15.93 3.18
C CYS A 60 -1.60 -16.69 4.34
N LEU A 61 -1.37 -16.04 5.48
CA LEU A 61 -0.83 -16.70 6.66
C LEU A 61 -1.79 -17.76 7.21
N ARG A 62 -3.09 -17.45 7.25
CA ARG A 62 -4.10 -18.44 7.64
C ARG A 62 -4.08 -19.67 6.74
N ASN A 63 -3.94 -19.45 5.43
CA ASN A 63 -3.82 -20.55 4.47
C ASN A 63 -2.52 -21.33 4.72
N ALA A 64 -1.39 -20.69 4.99
CA ALA A 64 -0.15 -21.39 5.32
C ALA A 64 -0.31 -22.37 6.49
N PHE A 65 -1.09 -22.02 7.52
CA PHE A 65 -1.33 -22.89 8.66
C PHE A 65 -2.37 -24.00 8.43
N SER A 66 -3.09 -24.00 7.30
CA SER A 66 -4.07 -25.05 6.99
C SER A 66 -3.43 -26.29 6.36
N GLU A 67 -3.82 -27.47 6.83
CA GLU A 67 -3.29 -28.77 6.36
C GLU A 67 -4.03 -29.35 5.15
N MET A 68 -5.15 -28.73 4.73
CA MET A 68 -6.01 -29.25 3.66
C MET A 68 -5.77 -28.61 2.28
N ILE A 69 -4.62 -27.95 2.08
CA ILE A 69 -4.37 -27.19 0.84
C ILE A 69 -3.55 -28.01 -0.15
N VAL A 70 -3.99 -27.99 -1.42
CA VAL A 70 -3.32 -28.61 -2.57
C VAL A 70 -1.97 -27.93 -2.91
N SER A 71 -1.79 -26.68 -2.50
CA SER A 71 -0.55 -25.92 -2.61
C SER A 71 0.21 -26.01 -1.28
N SER A 72 1.55 -26.10 -1.33
CA SER A 72 2.35 -26.24 -0.11
C SER A 72 2.23 -25.05 0.82
N ARG A 73 2.33 -25.36 2.11
CA ARG A 73 2.45 -24.40 3.21
C ARG A 73 3.56 -23.37 2.98
N LYS A 74 4.69 -23.78 2.39
CA LYS A 74 5.85 -22.89 2.17
C LYS A 74 5.55 -21.76 1.19
N VAL A 75 4.78 -22.05 0.14
CA VAL A 75 4.35 -21.05 -0.86
C VAL A 75 3.49 -19.99 -0.20
N TRP A 76 2.46 -20.41 0.53
CA TRP A 76 1.54 -19.49 1.21
C TRP A 76 2.22 -18.66 2.29
N LEU A 77 3.18 -19.25 3.01
CA LEU A 77 3.98 -18.51 3.99
C LEU A 77 4.84 -17.45 3.30
N GLY A 78 5.51 -17.80 2.19
CA GLY A 78 6.31 -16.84 1.42
C GLY A 78 5.48 -15.69 0.86
N ILE A 79 4.29 -15.97 0.29
CA ILE A 79 3.37 -14.94 -0.20
C ILE A 79 2.89 -14.06 0.97
N GLY A 80 2.44 -14.67 2.07
CA GLY A 80 1.96 -13.92 3.24
C GLY A 80 3.04 -13.03 3.85
N LEU A 81 4.28 -13.51 3.94
CA LEU A 81 5.40 -12.73 4.44
C LEU A 81 5.75 -11.59 3.46
N GLY A 82 5.73 -11.85 2.15
CA GLY A 82 5.88 -10.81 1.12
C GLY A 82 4.85 -9.69 1.28
N MET A 83 3.56 -10.03 1.43
CA MET A 83 2.49 -9.06 1.66
C MET A 83 2.66 -8.29 2.99
N LEU A 84 3.16 -8.95 4.05
CA LEU A 84 3.43 -8.28 5.32
C LEU A 84 4.56 -7.24 5.19
N PHE A 85 5.65 -7.60 4.51
CA PHE A 85 6.75 -6.66 4.26
C PHE A 85 6.29 -5.49 3.40
N TYR A 86 5.43 -5.74 2.39
CA TYR A 86 4.85 -4.67 1.58
C TYR A 86 3.97 -3.73 2.40
N PHE A 87 3.11 -4.28 3.27
CA PHE A 87 2.29 -3.51 4.19
C PHE A 87 3.13 -2.63 5.12
N VAL A 88 4.20 -3.18 5.70
CA VAL A 88 5.11 -2.44 6.57
C VAL A 88 5.87 -1.36 5.77
N GLY A 89 6.31 -1.67 4.55
CA GLY A 89 6.89 -0.70 3.63
C GLY A 89 5.95 0.47 3.36
N ASN A 90 4.69 0.19 3.07
CA ASN A 90 3.66 1.20 2.86
C ASN A 90 3.41 2.07 4.12
N ILE A 91 3.51 1.52 5.34
CA ILE A 91 3.43 2.35 6.56
C ILE A 91 4.59 3.34 6.62
N PHE A 92 5.83 2.87 6.38
CA PHE A 92 7.00 3.74 6.40
C PHE A 92 6.96 4.78 5.29
N PHE A 93 6.56 4.37 4.08
CA PHE A 93 6.37 5.27 2.95
C PHE A 93 5.30 6.33 3.23
N ALA A 94 4.13 5.92 3.72
CA ALA A 94 3.05 6.82 4.11
C ALA A 94 3.48 7.81 5.20
N TYR A 95 4.23 7.35 6.20
CA TYR A 95 4.77 8.23 7.23
C TYR A 95 5.78 9.23 6.65
N TRP A 96 6.70 8.76 5.80
CA TRP A 96 7.70 9.58 5.13
C TRP A 96 7.07 10.68 4.26
N GLU A 97 6.06 10.32 3.48
CA GLU A 97 5.41 11.24 2.56
C GLU A 97 4.42 12.16 3.28
N LEU A 98 3.50 11.61 4.07
CA LEU A 98 2.40 12.40 4.63
C LEU A 98 2.84 13.21 5.85
N VAL A 99 3.71 12.68 6.70
CA VAL A 99 4.14 13.36 7.94
C VAL A 99 5.37 14.23 7.70
N LEU A 100 6.37 13.71 6.98
CA LEU A 100 7.61 14.46 6.75
C LEU A 100 7.55 15.33 5.50
N GLN A 101 6.55 15.16 4.61
CA GLN A 101 6.38 15.94 3.37
C GLN A 101 7.67 15.96 2.54
N ARG A 102 8.41 14.85 2.54
CA ARG A 102 9.67 14.69 1.81
C ARG A 102 9.42 14.10 0.44
N GLU A 103 10.33 14.43 -0.48
CA GLU A 103 10.31 13.87 -1.83
C GLU A 103 10.45 12.34 -1.76
N PRO A 104 9.67 11.60 -2.57
CA PRO A 104 9.59 10.14 -2.52
C PRO A 104 10.76 9.43 -3.20
N ASP A 105 11.89 10.10 -3.47
CA ASP A 105 13.00 9.54 -4.24
C ASP A 105 13.69 8.36 -3.54
N VAL A 106 13.85 8.44 -2.22
CA VAL A 106 14.38 7.35 -1.39
C VAL A 106 13.64 7.32 -0.06
N SER A 107 12.94 6.22 0.20
CA SER A 107 12.17 6.04 1.42
C SER A 107 12.74 4.91 2.29
N PRO A 108 12.62 4.99 3.62
CA PRO A 108 12.91 3.84 4.48
C PRO A 108 12.07 2.59 4.14
N GLY A 109 10.93 2.78 3.46
CA GLY A 109 10.07 1.71 2.96
C GLY A 109 10.71 0.88 1.84
N ASP A 110 11.66 1.45 1.08
CA ASP A 110 12.27 0.80 -0.10
C ASP A 110 12.96 -0.52 0.26
N LEU A 111 13.61 -0.56 1.42
CA LEU A 111 14.21 -1.78 1.95
C LEU A 111 13.15 -2.88 2.15
N PHE A 112 11.99 -2.52 2.69
CA PHE A 112 10.89 -3.47 2.92
C PHE A 112 10.28 -3.94 1.60
N TYR A 113 10.18 -3.07 0.58
CA TYR A 113 9.72 -3.47 -0.76
C TYR A 113 10.68 -4.44 -1.42
N ILE A 114 12.00 -4.23 -1.35
CA ILE A 114 12.99 -5.16 -1.90
C ILE A 114 12.86 -6.55 -1.25
N VAL A 115 12.72 -6.58 0.07
CA VAL A 115 12.54 -7.85 0.82
C VAL A 115 11.20 -8.50 0.44
N SER A 116 10.13 -7.72 0.30
CA SER A 116 8.83 -8.20 -0.18
C SER A 116 8.93 -8.86 -1.55
N TYR A 117 9.57 -8.19 -2.52
CA TYR A 117 9.76 -8.72 -3.87
C TYR A 117 10.59 -10.00 -3.89
N LEU A 118 11.60 -10.12 -3.02
CA LEU A 118 12.38 -11.34 -2.89
C LEU A 118 11.50 -12.51 -2.38
N PHE A 119 10.67 -12.29 -1.37
CA PHE A 119 9.73 -13.30 -0.89
C PHE A 119 8.67 -13.69 -1.94
N LEU A 120 8.15 -12.71 -2.68
CA LEU A 120 7.18 -12.97 -3.76
C LEU A 120 7.82 -13.74 -4.93
N MET A 121 9.04 -13.39 -5.33
CA MET A 121 9.78 -14.09 -6.38
C MET A 121 10.06 -15.54 -5.97
N VAL A 122 10.57 -15.76 -4.75
CA VAL A 122 10.88 -17.10 -4.24
C VAL A 122 9.61 -17.95 -4.10
N SER A 123 8.53 -17.37 -3.58
CA SER A 123 7.25 -18.09 -3.40
C SER A 123 6.57 -18.43 -4.74
N MET A 124 6.63 -17.54 -5.73
CA MET A 124 6.18 -17.85 -7.09
C MET A 124 6.99 -19.00 -7.69
N GLY A 125 8.32 -19.00 -7.51
CA GLY A 125 9.18 -20.10 -7.93
C GLY A 125 8.79 -21.42 -7.27
N LEU A 126 8.65 -21.44 -5.94
CA LEU A 126 8.20 -22.62 -5.18
C LEU A 126 6.85 -23.15 -5.69
N ALA A 127 5.90 -22.26 -6.01
CA ALA A 127 4.59 -22.64 -6.52
C ALA A 127 4.65 -23.39 -7.86
N VAL A 128 5.59 -23.00 -8.73
CA VAL A 128 5.82 -23.66 -10.02
C VAL A 128 6.51 -25.01 -9.85
N PHE A 129 7.55 -25.08 -8.99
CA PHE A 129 8.34 -26.29 -8.81
C PHE A 129 7.63 -27.40 -8.02
N GLU A 130 6.71 -27.06 -7.12
CA GLU A 130 6.00 -28.06 -6.31
C GLU A 130 4.92 -28.82 -7.06
N ARG A 131 4.43 -28.28 -8.19
CA ARG A 131 3.66 -29.08 -9.12
C ARG A 131 4.65 -30.07 -9.74
N ARG A 132 4.60 -31.33 -9.26
CA ARG A 132 5.27 -32.52 -9.84
C ARG A 132 4.70 -32.84 -11.22
N LEU A 133 4.84 -31.87 -12.09
CA LEU A 133 4.39 -31.85 -13.45
C LEU A 133 5.58 -32.51 -14.13
N ASN A 134 5.43 -33.79 -14.47
CA ASN A 134 6.47 -34.60 -15.11
C ASN A 134 6.65 -34.10 -16.54
N LEU A 135 7.16 -32.88 -16.67
CA LEU A 135 7.38 -32.21 -17.92
C LEU A 135 8.63 -32.80 -18.54
N GLU A 136 8.49 -33.20 -19.79
CA GLU A 136 9.63 -33.48 -20.64
C GLU A 136 10.50 -32.21 -20.75
N GLY A 137 11.82 -32.35 -20.82
CA GLY A 137 12.76 -31.21 -20.78
C GLY A 137 12.44 -30.10 -21.78
N TRP A 138 11.79 -30.46 -22.90
CA TRP A 138 11.30 -29.51 -23.89
C TRP A 138 10.19 -28.57 -23.37
N GLN A 139 9.29 -29.05 -22.53
CA GLN A 139 8.21 -28.24 -21.96
C GLN A 139 8.76 -27.22 -20.95
N TYR A 140 9.83 -27.56 -20.21
CA TYR A 140 10.58 -26.57 -19.43
C TYR A 140 11.20 -25.49 -20.33
N GLY A 141 11.70 -25.87 -21.51
CA GLY A 141 12.19 -24.95 -22.52
C GLY A 141 11.11 -23.96 -22.99
N VAL A 142 9.89 -24.44 -23.26
CA VAL A 142 8.76 -23.57 -23.67
C VAL A 142 8.38 -22.59 -22.55
N ILE A 143 8.26 -23.06 -21.30
CA ILE A 143 7.93 -22.20 -20.15
C ILE A 143 9.01 -21.14 -19.94
N SER A 144 10.28 -21.54 -20.00
CA SER A 144 11.41 -20.62 -19.88
C SER A 144 11.42 -19.62 -21.03
N GLY A 145 11.14 -20.04 -22.26
CA GLY A 145 11.06 -19.18 -23.43
C GLY A 145 9.97 -18.11 -23.31
N VAL A 146 8.76 -18.49 -22.88
CA VAL A 146 7.67 -17.53 -22.64
C VAL A 146 8.05 -16.54 -21.53
N GLY A 147 8.66 -17.03 -20.44
CA GLY A 147 9.17 -16.17 -19.37
C GLY A 147 10.23 -15.17 -19.87
N LEU A 148 11.18 -15.63 -20.68
CA LEU A 148 12.27 -14.81 -21.21
C LEU A 148 11.75 -13.77 -22.21
N ILE A 149 10.80 -14.13 -23.06
CA ILE A 149 10.10 -13.17 -23.94
C ILE A 149 9.39 -12.10 -23.10
N GLY A 150 8.69 -12.49 -22.03
CA GLY A 150 8.05 -11.55 -21.11
C GLY A 150 9.05 -10.57 -20.48
N VAL A 151 10.21 -11.06 -20.04
CA VAL A 151 11.30 -10.23 -19.50
C VAL A 151 11.86 -9.29 -20.57
N VAL A 152 12.10 -9.76 -21.78
CA VAL A 152 12.59 -8.93 -22.89
C VAL A 152 11.59 -7.82 -23.20
N ILE A 153 10.29 -8.13 -23.27
CA ILE A 153 9.25 -7.11 -23.48
C ILE A 153 9.27 -6.10 -22.33
N ALA A 154 9.32 -6.55 -21.08
CA ALA A 154 9.36 -5.65 -19.93
C ALA A 154 10.59 -4.73 -19.94
N VAL A 155 11.77 -5.26 -20.30
CA VAL A 155 13.01 -4.47 -20.43
C VAL A 155 12.91 -3.48 -21.59
N LEU A 156 12.37 -3.90 -22.74
CA LEU A 156 12.16 -3.01 -23.89
C LEU A 156 11.19 -1.88 -23.56
N LEU A 157 10.12 -2.16 -22.79
CA LEU A 157 9.20 -1.12 -22.30
C LEU A 157 9.92 -0.17 -21.33
N ALA A 158 10.69 -0.70 -20.38
CA ALA A 158 11.43 0.11 -19.41
C ALA A 158 12.50 1.01 -20.06
N LEU A 159 13.13 0.56 -21.16
CA LEU A 159 14.11 1.34 -21.91
C LEU A 159 13.47 2.29 -22.93
N GLY A 160 12.33 1.90 -23.50
CA GLY A 160 11.59 2.69 -24.49
C GLY A 160 10.86 3.90 -23.91
N ASP A 161 10.53 3.87 -22.62
CA ASP A 161 9.84 4.97 -21.91
C ASP A 161 10.76 6.15 -21.55
N GLN A 162 12.04 6.16 -21.96
CA GLN A 162 12.95 7.29 -21.68
C GLN A 162 12.66 8.54 -22.52
N SER A 163 11.76 8.48 -23.52
CA SER A 163 11.41 9.62 -24.38
C SER A 163 9.92 10.00 -24.39
N ALA A 164 9.09 9.30 -23.62
CA ALA A 164 7.73 9.69 -23.35
C ALA A 164 7.63 10.11 -21.89
N ALA A 165 7.02 11.26 -21.62
CA ALA A 165 6.66 11.65 -20.25
C ALA A 165 5.98 10.47 -19.53
N PRO A 166 6.27 10.23 -18.25
CA PRO A 166 6.15 8.91 -17.65
C PRO A 166 4.69 8.47 -17.56
N ALA A 167 4.29 7.55 -18.44
CA ALA A 167 3.04 6.82 -18.27
C ALA A 167 3.12 5.82 -17.09
N ALA A 168 4.32 5.45 -16.65
CA ALA A 168 4.54 4.67 -15.43
C ALA A 168 4.20 5.44 -14.13
N ALA A 169 4.17 6.78 -14.16
CA ALA A 169 3.64 7.59 -13.06
C ALA A 169 2.10 7.52 -12.94
N GLN A 170 1.42 6.82 -13.86
CA GLN A 170 -0.05 6.72 -13.89
C GLN A 170 -0.61 5.48 -13.17
N LEU A 171 0.23 4.55 -12.71
CA LEU A 171 -0.20 3.46 -11.83
C LEU A 171 0.08 3.74 -10.35
N ASN A 172 0.94 4.72 -10.05
CA ASN A 172 1.14 5.27 -8.71
C ASN A 172 1.03 6.80 -8.79
N PRO A 173 -0.14 7.40 -8.49
CA PRO A 173 -0.40 8.84 -8.67
C PRO A 173 0.51 9.77 -7.85
N PHE A 174 1.34 9.23 -6.96
CA PHE A 174 2.29 9.98 -6.15
C PHE A 174 3.64 10.24 -6.82
N GLN A 175 4.08 9.44 -7.79
CA GLN A 175 5.35 9.70 -8.49
C GLN A 175 5.26 10.82 -9.53
N ALA A 176 4.04 11.25 -9.90
CA ALA A 176 3.82 12.32 -10.88
C ALA A 176 4.22 13.71 -10.36
N LYS A 177 4.43 13.89 -9.04
CA LYS A 177 4.68 15.21 -8.44
C LYS A 177 6.15 15.67 -8.50
N SER A 178 7.12 14.78 -8.74
CA SER A 178 8.55 15.15 -8.70
C SER A 178 9.13 15.66 -10.02
N ALA A 179 8.38 15.60 -11.14
CA ALA A 179 8.96 15.91 -12.45
C ALA A 179 8.94 17.40 -12.86
N ILE A 180 8.30 18.30 -12.10
CA ILE A 180 8.00 19.66 -12.58
C ILE A 180 8.90 20.76 -11.97
N THR A 181 9.78 20.43 -11.01
CA THR A 181 10.67 21.45 -10.39
C THR A 181 12.14 21.06 -10.46
N ALA A 182 12.63 20.71 -11.65
CA ALA A 182 14.05 20.86 -11.93
C ALA A 182 14.27 22.26 -12.53
N PRO A 183 14.90 23.22 -11.83
CA PRO A 183 15.31 24.47 -12.48
C PRO A 183 16.28 24.13 -13.62
N PRO A 184 16.18 24.81 -14.78
CA PRO A 184 17.06 24.55 -15.91
C PRO A 184 18.51 24.73 -15.47
N LEU A 185 19.30 23.70 -15.72
CA LEU A 185 20.74 23.61 -15.50
C LEU A 185 21.39 24.79 -16.23
N PHE A 186 21.65 25.88 -15.50
CA PHE A 186 22.29 27.07 -16.04
C PHE A 186 23.66 26.68 -16.58
N ALA A 187 23.88 27.14 -17.80
CA ALA A 187 25.04 26.90 -18.62
C ALA A 187 26.36 27.26 -17.91
N LEU A 188 27.39 26.50 -18.25
CA LEU A 188 28.79 26.82 -18.00
C LEU A 188 29.11 28.28 -18.36
N ALA A 189 29.70 29.02 -17.40
CA ALA A 189 30.58 30.14 -17.69
C ALA A 189 31.69 30.21 -16.62
N PRO A 190 32.91 30.68 -17.00
CA PRO A 190 34.16 30.33 -16.34
C PRO A 190 34.53 31.26 -15.18
N SER A 191 35.43 30.77 -14.34
CA SER A 191 36.08 31.43 -13.21
C SER A 191 36.72 32.79 -13.55
N GLU A 192 36.32 33.84 -12.83
CA GLU A 192 37.16 35.02 -12.59
C GLU A 192 37.16 35.40 -11.12
N SER A 193 38.33 35.87 -10.71
CA SER A 193 38.88 35.92 -9.37
C SER A 193 38.59 37.22 -8.60
N LEU A 194 38.67 37.11 -7.26
CA LEU A 194 39.15 38.11 -6.29
C LEU A 194 38.42 39.48 -6.23
N GLN A 195 37.68 39.71 -5.13
CA GLN A 195 37.95 40.81 -4.18
C GLN A 195 36.91 40.86 -3.04
N SER A 196 37.39 40.62 -1.81
CA SER A 196 36.80 41.18 -0.57
C SER A 196 37.67 42.37 -0.15
N PRO A 197 37.08 43.46 0.35
CA PRO A 197 37.10 43.71 1.81
C PRO A 197 35.78 44.38 2.28
N LEU A 198 35.42 44.60 3.54
CA LEU A 198 35.76 44.15 4.88
C LEU A 198 34.81 44.97 5.80
N LEU A 199 34.27 44.35 6.84
CA LEU A 199 33.60 44.92 8.03
C LEU A 199 32.38 45.86 7.85
N THR A 200 31.22 45.42 8.34
CA THR A 200 30.52 46.11 9.44
C THR A 200 29.65 45.08 10.19
N VAL A 201 30.07 44.76 11.42
CA VAL A 201 29.25 44.09 12.44
C VAL A 201 28.67 45.18 13.31
N PRO A 202 27.37 45.13 13.63
CA PRO A 202 26.96 45.37 14.99
C PRO A 202 26.30 44.11 15.57
N ALA A 203 26.79 43.76 16.74
CA ALA A 203 26.22 42.76 17.62
C ALA A 203 24.85 43.19 18.16
N LEU A 204 24.21 42.25 18.85
CA LEU A 204 23.17 42.42 19.86
C LEU A 204 21.71 42.29 19.33
N ILE A 205 21.13 41.10 19.49
CA ILE A 205 20.08 40.78 20.49
C ILE A 205 19.45 39.44 20.10
N ALA A 206 19.59 38.44 20.98
CA ALA A 206 18.71 37.28 21.09
C ALA A 206 18.64 36.91 22.59
N PRO A 207 17.61 36.20 23.09
CA PRO A 207 16.27 35.92 22.56
C PRO A 207 15.16 36.37 23.56
N PRO A 208 13.90 35.96 23.37
CA PRO A 208 13.44 34.93 24.32
C PRO A 208 12.61 33.81 23.68
N LEU A 209 12.73 32.62 24.30
CA LEU A 209 11.81 31.50 24.17
C LEU A 209 10.40 31.94 24.54
N GLU A 210 9.43 31.78 23.63
CA GLU A 210 8.02 31.58 24.01
C GLU A 210 7.33 30.53 23.12
N ALA A 211 6.77 29.52 23.80
CA ALA A 211 5.47 28.90 23.54
C ALA A 211 5.25 27.99 22.31
N ILE A 212 5.71 26.74 22.44
CA ILE A 212 4.86 25.53 22.20
C ILE A 212 3.84 25.50 23.38
N PRO A 213 2.50 25.26 23.26
CA PRO A 213 1.80 24.25 22.43
C PRO A 213 0.36 24.63 21.93
N LEU A 214 -0.13 24.13 20.78
CA LEU A 214 -1.60 24.00 20.55
C LEU A 214 -2.00 22.92 19.50
N ILE A 215 -1.64 21.65 19.73
CA ILE A 215 -2.32 20.50 19.08
C ILE A 215 -2.69 19.46 20.14
N ILE A 216 -3.44 19.89 21.17
CA ILE A 216 -4.14 19.00 22.12
C ILE A 216 -5.64 19.36 22.23
N TYR A 217 -6.19 20.17 21.32
CA TYR A 217 -7.57 20.69 21.45
C TYR A 217 -8.66 19.96 20.65
N TRP A 218 -8.56 18.64 20.42
CA TRP A 218 -9.68 17.86 19.89
C TRP A 218 -10.09 16.63 20.71
N CYS A 219 -9.50 16.46 21.90
CA CYS A 219 -9.99 15.47 22.84
C CYS A 219 -10.63 16.18 24.04
N LYS A 220 -11.95 15.96 24.20
CA LYS A 220 -12.73 16.03 25.46
C LYS A 220 -13.57 17.29 25.71
N ARG A 221 -14.85 17.22 25.30
CA ARG A 221 -16.01 17.61 26.14
C ARG A 221 -17.28 16.85 25.72
N ARG A 222 -17.67 15.85 26.54
CA ARG A 222 -19.08 15.54 26.83
C ARG A 222 -19.50 16.37 28.07
N PRO A 223 -20.79 16.63 28.24
CA PRO A 223 -21.49 16.15 29.45
C PRO A 223 -22.84 15.52 29.08
N LEU A 224 -23.14 14.26 29.44
CA LEU A 224 -23.76 13.81 30.70
C LEU A 224 -25.06 14.54 31.08
N GLY A 225 -26.17 13.86 30.84
CA GLY A 225 -27.51 14.08 31.40
C GLY A 225 -28.34 12.80 31.29
N GLN A 226 -28.35 12.02 32.38
CA GLN A 226 -29.14 10.80 32.70
C GLN A 226 -30.60 11.18 33.12
N PRO A 227 -31.48 10.27 33.61
CA PRO A 227 -32.04 9.04 33.04
C PRO A 227 -33.59 8.95 33.21
N SER A 228 -34.28 8.04 32.51
CA SER A 228 -35.52 7.42 33.03
C SER A 228 -35.87 6.10 32.32
N HIS A 229 -35.85 5.03 33.11
CA HIS A 229 -36.44 3.69 32.88
C HIS A 229 -38.00 3.74 32.98
N PRO A 230 -38.78 2.63 32.91
CA PRO A 230 -38.56 1.26 32.38
C PRO A 230 -39.77 0.72 31.54
N ASN A 231 -39.70 -0.56 31.16
CA ASN A 231 -40.79 -1.53 30.89
C ASN A 231 -41.18 -1.86 29.43
N GLY A 232 -41.22 -3.18 29.17
CA GLY A 232 -41.81 -3.81 27.99
C GLY A 232 -40.92 -4.91 27.41
N TYR A 233 -40.69 -6.03 28.13
CA TYR A 233 -41.40 -7.31 27.92
C TYR A 233 -41.72 -7.62 26.45
N TRP A 234 -41.11 -8.67 25.88
CA TRP A 234 -41.71 -9.76 25.06
C TRP A 234 -40.60 -10.82 24.86
N ARG A 235 -40.51 -11.84 25.71
CA ARG A 235 -41.23 -13.14 25.69
C ARG A 235 -40.77 -14.07 24.56
N SER A 236 -40.03 -15.09 25.00
CA SER A 236 -39.71 -16.35 24.32
C SER A 236 -40.95 -17.23 24.08
N LYS A 237 -40.81 -18.18 23.13
CA LYS A 237 -41.72 -19.27 22.69
C LYS A 237 -42.64 -18.79 21.55
N ASP A 238 -42.63 -19.43 20.37
CA ASP A 238 -43.11 -20.81 20.23
C ASP A 238 -42.37 -21.68 19.21
N PHE A 239 -42.36 -22.94 19.61
CA PHE A 239 -41.93 -24.15 18.94
C PHE A 239 -43.17 -24.70 18.21
N SER A 240 -43.16 -24.79 16.88
CA SER A 240 -44.18 -25.53 16.14
C SER A 240 -43.53 -26.67 15.34
N SER A 241 -43.95 -27.88 15.72
CA SER A 241 -43.61 -29.20 15.19
C SER A 241 -44.17 -29.42 13.76
N PRO A 242 -43.71 -30.46 13.03
CA PRO A 242 -44.02 -30.67 11.62
C PRO A 242 -45.34 -31.41 11.42
N SER A 243 -45.95 -31.27 10.24
CA SER A 243 -47.03 -32.17 9.84
C SER A 243 -47.08 -32.43 8.33
N LYS A 244 -47.35 -33.72 8.04
CA LYS A 244 -47.84 -34.36 6.80
C LYS A 244 -46.75 -34.75 5.79
N VAL A 245 -46.47 -36.05 5.56
CA VAL A 245 -47.34 -37.17 5.10
C VAL A 245 -48.01 -36.82 3.78
N TYR A 246 -47.41 -37.25 2.67
CA TYR A 246 -47.90 -38.33 1.79
C TYR A 246 -46.70 -38.97 1.08
#